data_AF-A0A7K3WTM7-F1
#
_entry.id   AF-A0A7K3WTM7-F1
#
_cell.length_a   1.000
_cell.length_b   1.000
_cell.length_c   1.000
_cell.angle_alpha   90.00
_cell.angle_beta   90.00
_cell.angle_gamma   90.00
#
_symmetry.space_group_name_H-M   'P 1'
#
loop_
_entity.id
_entity.type
_entity.pdbx_description
1 polymer ?
#
loop_
_entity_poly.entity_id
_entity_poly.type
_entity_poly.pdbx_seq_one_letter_code
_entity_poly.pdbx_strand_id
1 'polypeptide(L)'
;MKKIIEMVAIKKVTTVIVLLLTAIGAIGQLPPVDVLQEATINSTSTDFFAFRLDVFTLDFFVRMVIDLLSMILLIRFIYYRIYAQRDYFFTFFMFNLLIFIIATLLTSNSGFSIGAAFGLFAIFAMLRYRTEDISARDMTYLFISITFGLITSINMGTWIEIALINSIILLLAFLIEGNLLFKPEFVKVVEYEKIELIKPGSNIELINDLKQRTGLDIHKVYVKRIDFLRDTAVLKIYYRGIDGKDK
;
A
#
# COMPACT_ATOMS: atom_id res chain seq x y z
N MET A 1 -56.48 -40.11 -0.25
CA MET A 1 -55.17 -39.42 -0.32
C MET A 1 -53.98 -40.31 -0.70
N LYS A 2 -54.02 -41.65 -0.56
CA LYS A 2 -52.89 -42.53 -0.95
C LYS A 2 -52.64 -42.67 -2.48
N LYS A 3 -53.70 -42.67 -3.31
CA LYS A 3 -53.58 -42.82 -4.78
C LYS A 3 -52.91 -41.64 -5.52
N ILE A 4 -52.98 -40.42 -4.97
CA ILE A 4 -52.39 -39.23 -5.63
C ILE A 4 -50.87 -39.19 -5.41
N ILE A 5 -50.38 -39.69 -4.28
CA ILE A 5 -48.95 -39.74 -3.95
C ILE A 5 -48.23 -40.81 -4.80
N GLU A 6 -48.85 -41.98 -5.02
CA GLU A 6 -48.29 -43.01 -5.93
C GLU A 6 -48.20 -42.52 -7.38
N MET A 7 -49.19 -41.78 -7.87
CA MET A 7 -49.19 -41.28 -9.24
C MET A 7 -48.09 -40.23 -9.49
N VAL A 8 -47.77 -39.41 -8.48
CA VAL A 8 -46.67 -38.43 -8.53
C VAL A 8 -45.30 -39.13 -8.44
N ALA A 9 -45.18 -40.18 -7.63
CA ALA A 9 -43.94 -40.96 -7.52
C ALA A 9 -43.60 -41.69 -8.83
N ILE A 10 -44.61 -42.32 -9.47
CA ILE A 10 -44.43 -43.03 -10.76
C ILE A 10 -44.02 -42.04 -11.86
N LYS A 11 -44.64 -40.86 -11.93
CA LYS A 11 -44.30 -39.85 -12.94
C LYS A 11 -42.87 -39.31 -12.76
N LYS A 12 -42.39 -39.19 -11.53
CA LYS A 12 -41.02 -38.74 -11.22
C LYS A 12 -39.97 -39.80 -11.58
N VAL A 13 -40.25 -41.07 -11.34
CA VAL A 13 -39.36 -42.20 -11.70
C VAL A 13 -39.29 -42.39 -13.22
N THR A 14 -40.41 -42.27 -13.95
CA THR A 14 -40.41 -42.32 -15.42
C THR A 14 -39.62 -41.18 -16.03
N THR A 15 -39.71 -39.95 -15.50
CA THR A 15 -38.91 -38.82 -15.98
C THR A 15 -37.41 -39.01 -15.72
N VAL A 16 -37.02 -39.58 -14.57
CA VAL A 16 -35.61 -39.86 -14.24
C VAL A 16 -35.03 -40.98 -15.12
N ILE A 17 -35.82 -42.01 -15.44
CA ILE A 17 -35.41 -43.09 -16.35
C ILE A 17 -35.28 -42.59 -17.80
N VAL A 18 -36.16 -41.68 -18.25
CA VAL A 18 -36.06 -41.03 -19.57
C VAL A 18 -34.83 -40.09 -19.64
N LEU A 19 -34.49 -39.42 -18.53
CA LEU A 19 -33.29 -38.57 -18.45
C LEU A 19 -31.98 -39.38 -18.44
N LEU A 20 -32.00 -40.57 -17.82
CA LEU A 20 -30.87 -41.51 -17.83
C LEU A 20 -30.69 -42.23 -19.19
N LEU A 21 -31.78 -42.55 -19.88
CA LEU A 21 -31.72 -43.16 -21.22
C LEU A 21 -31.29 -42.16 -22.31
N THR A 22 -31.66 -40.89 -22.18
CA THR A 22 -31.17 -39.83 -23.09
C THR A 22 -29.70 -39.48 -22.85
N ALA A 23 -29.17 -39.69 -21.64
CA ALA A 23 -27.74 -39.57 -21.35
C ALA A 23 -26.89 -40.71 -21.94
N ILE A 24 -27.48 -41.89 -22.20
CA ILE A 24 -26.78 -43.06 -22.77
C ILE A 24 -26.85 -43.07 -24.32
N GLY A 25 -27.83 -42.38 -24.91
CA GLY A 25 -27.99 -42.24 -26.38
C GLY A 25 -27.07 -41.23 -27.06
N ALA A 26 -26.31 -40.43 -26.32
CA ALA A 26 -25.43 -39.40 -26.86
C ALA A 26 -23.97 -39.86 -27.06
N ILE A 27 -23.69 -41.17 -26.95
CA ILE A 27 -22.35 -41.77 -27.14
C ILE A 27 -22.18 -42.33 -28.58
N GLY A 28 -23.18 -42.18 -29.45
CA GLY A 28 -23.21 -42.80 -30.78
C GLY A 28 -23.12 -41.82 -31.96
N GLN A 29 -22.08 -40.99 -32.06
CA GLN A 29 -21.67 -40.37 -33.33
C GLN A 29 -20.22 -39.86 -33.22
N LEU A 30 -19.28 -40.70 -33.63
CA LEU A 30 -17.89 -40.34 -33.94
C LEU A 30 -17.86 -39.59 -35.29
N PRO A 31 -17.40 -38.34 -35.39
CA PRO A 31 -16.84 -37.84 -36.65
C PRO A 31 -15.47 -38.49 -36.90
N PRO A 32 -15.04 -38.62 -38.17
CA PRO A 32 -13.80 -39.30 -38.52
C PRO A 32 -12.59 -38.58 -37.92
N VAL A 33 -11.61 -39.39 -37.51
CA VAL A 33 -10.32 -38.98 -37.01
C VAL A 33 -9.51 -38.39 -38.16
N ASP A 34 -9.54 -37.07 -38.29
CA ASP A 34 -8.50 -36.30 -38.98
C ASP A 34 -7.33 -36.15 -37.99
N VAL A 35 -6.43 -37.14 -38.01
CA VAL A 35 -5.06 -36.96 -37.53
C VAL A 35 -4.45 -35.86 -38.40
N LEU A 36 -3.75 -34.90 -37.80
CA LEU A 36 -3.20 -33.66 -38.41
C LEU A 36 -4.14 -32.43 -38.40
N GLN A 37 -4.73 -32.08 -37.26
CA GLN A 37 -4.95 -30.67 -36.93
C GLN A 37 -3.96 -30.31 -35.82
N GLU A 38 -3.09 -29.36 -36.14
CA GLU A 38 -1.98 -28.85 -35.34
C GLU A 38 -2.28 -28.87 -33.84
N ALA A 39 -1.33 -29.37 -33.06
CA ALA A 39 -1.07 -28.81 -31.75
C ALA A 39 -0.78 -27.31 -31.97
N THR A 40 -1.84 -26.51 -32.06
CA THR A 40 -1.77 -25.09 -31.76
C THR A 40 -1.44 -25.09 -30.27
N ILE A 41 -0.14 -25.07 -30.00
CA ILE A 41 0.38 -24.31 -28.89
C ILE A 41 -0.22 -22.92 -29.09
N ASN A 42 -1.42 -22.69 -28.56
CA ASN A 42 -1.91 -21.35 -28.33
C ASN A 42 -0.96 -20.82 -27.28
N SER A 43 0.12 -20.23 -27.77
CA SER A 43 1.10 -19.47 -27.03
C SER A 43 0.42 -18.20 -26.53
N THR A 44 -0.56 -18.33 -25.63
CA THR A 44 -1.11 -17.19 -24.88
C THR A 44 -0.05 -16.65 -23.90
N SER A 45 1.06 -17.35 -23.72
CA SER A 45 2.20 -16.89 -22.91
C SER A 45 3.17 -15.97 -23.65
N THR A 46 3.22 -15.98 -24.99
CA THR A 46 4.11 -15.07 -25.75
C THR A 46 3.52 -13.67 -25.91
N ASP A 47 2.21 -13.53 -25.73
CA ASP A 47 1.52 -12.24 -25.86
C ASP A 47 1.50 -11.42 -24.56
N PHE A 48 1.87 -12.00 -23.41
CA PHE A 48 1.85 -11.28 -22.13
C PHE A 48 2.87 -10.12 -22.09
N PHE A 49 4.07 -10.34 -22.62
CA PHE A 49 5.12 -9.31 -22.74
C PHE A 49 5.25 -8.73 -24.15
N ALA A 50 4.31 -9.01 -25.06
CA ALA A 50 4.32 -8.40 -26.37
C ALA A 50 4.15 -6.88 -26.22
N PHE A 51 5.22 -6.13 -26.49
CA PHE A 51 5.25 -4.69 -26.38
C PHE A 51 4.45 -4.07 -27.54
N ARG A 52 3.16 -3.88 -27.27
CA ARG A 52 2.17 -3.24 -28.14
C ARG A 52 2.43 -1.73 -28.16
N LEU A 53 3.07 -1.22 -29.22
CA LEU A 53 3.38 0.22 -29.38
C LEU A 53 2.12 1.10 -29.50
N ASP A 54 0.96 0.50 -29.74
CA ASP A 54 -0.38 1.09 -29.75
C ASP A 54 -0.82 1.65 -28.39
N VAL A 55 -0.14 1.29 -27.30
CA VAL A 55 -0.40 1.81 -25.95
C VAL A 55 -0.04 3.29 -25.82
N PHE A 56 0.89 3.81 -26.64
CA PHE A 56 1.35 5.20 -26.58
C PHE A 56 0.40 6.18 -27.30
N THR A 57 -0.87 6.20 -26.88
CA THR A 57 -1.88 7.14 -27.38
C THR A 57 -1.82 8.48 -26.63
N LEU A 58 -2.41 9.55 -27.17
CA LEU A 58 -2.50 10.85 -26.47
C LEU A 58 -3.09 10.74 -25.05
N ASP A 59 -4.07 9.84 -24.86
CA ASP A 59 -4.66 9.56 -23.55
C ASP A 59 -3.64 9.06 -22.53
N PHE A 60 -2.66 8.26 -22.97
CA PHE A 60 -1.56 7.79 -22.10
C PHE A 60 -0.73 8.98 -21.60
N PHE A 61 -0.37 9.90 -22.48
CA PHE A 61 0.39 11.09 -22.09
C PHE A 61 -0.40 12.01 -21.16
N VAL A 62 -1.71 12.19 -21.40
CA VAL A 62 -2.57 12.98 -20.50
C VAL A 62 -2.62 12.34 -19.11
N ARG A 63 -2.82 11.02 -19.04
CA ARG A 63 -2.81 10.26 -17.77
C ARG A 63 -1.47 10.39 -17.05
N MET A 64 -0.37 10.24 -17.78
CA MET A 64 0.97 10.40 -17.22
C MET A 64 1.18 11.82 -16.64
N VAL A 65 0.71 12.87 -17.33
CA VAL A 65 0.79 14.24 -16.81
C VAL A 65 -0.03 14.41 -15.54
N ILE A 66 -1.23 13.83 -15.47
CA ILE A 66 -2.07 13.87 -14.26
C ILE A 66 -1.40 13.14 -13.10
N ASP A 67 -0.80 11.97 -13.36
CA ASP A 67 -0.06 11.20 -12.35
C ASP A 67 1.13 12.00 -11.81
N LEU A 68 1.96 12.52 -12.71
CA LEU A 68 3.12 13.35 -12.37
C LEU A 68 2.72 14.61 -11.61
N LEU A 69 1.64 15.29 -12.00
CA LEU A 69 1.12 16.44 -11.26
C LEU A 69 0.65 16.04 -9.86
N SER A 70 -0.10 14.95 -9.73
CA SER A 70 -0.57 14.43 -8.43
C SER A 70 0.62 14.10 -7.52
N MET A 71 1.65 13.49 -8.08
CA MET A 71 2.88 13.12 -7.38
C MET A 71 3.71 14.35 -6.96
N ILE A 72 3.85 15.34 -7.85
CA ILE A 72 4.52 16.61 -7.53
C ILE A 72 3.76 17.34 -6.41
N LEU A 73 2.43 17.35 -6.46
CA LEU A 73 1.61 17.94 -5.40
C LEU A 73 1.83 17.22 -4.06
N LEU A 74 1.82 15.88 -4.05
CA LEU A 74 2.05 15.08 -2.84
C LEU A 74 3.40 15.45 -2.20
N ILE A 75 4.47 15.42 -3.00
CA ILE A 75 5.81 15.70 -2.47
C ILE A 75 5.91 17.15 -2.04
N ARG A 76 5.49 18.11 -2.87
CA ARG A 76 5.75 19.53 -2.60
C ARG A 76 4.89 20.08 -1.47
N PHE A 77 3.61 19.69 -1.38
CA PHE A 77 2.69 20.22 -0.37
C PHE A 77 2.72 19.44 0.94
N ILE A 78 2.92 18.12 0.89
CA ILE A 78 2.89 17.26 2.07
C ILE A 78 4.30 16.92 2.51
N TYR A 79 5.07 16.22 1.66
CA TYR A 79 6.38 15.70 2.06
C TYR A 79 7.36 16.82 2.42
N TYR A 80 7.58 17.81 1.55
CA TYR A 80 8.56 18.88 1.74
C TYR A 80 8.18 19.86 2.85
N ARG A 81 6.88 20.04 3.11
CA ARG A 81 6.41 20.89 4.23
C ARG A 81 6.81 20.31 5.58
N ILE A 82 6.95 18.99 5.66
CA ILE A 82 7.10 18.25 6.92
C ILE A 82 8.52 17.69 7.05
N TYR A 83 9.17 17.37 5.93
CA TYR A 83 10.51 16.78 5.87
C TYR A 83 11.38 17.50 4.84
N ALA A 84 12.45 18.14 5.29
CA ALA A 84 13.40 18.85 4.45
C ALA A 84 14.50 17.93 3.85
N GLN A 85 14.46 16.62 4.11
CA GLN A 85 15.47 15.67 3.63
C GLN A 85 15.14 15.25 2.20
N ARG A 86 16.09 15.44 1.28
CA ARG A 86 15.88 15.29 -0.17
C ARG A 86 16.08 13.87 -0.68
N ASP A 87 16.56 12.96 0.16
CA ASP A 87 17.14 11.69 -0.28
C ASP A 87 16.11 10.72 -0.89
N TYR A 88 14.84 10.81 -0.48
CA TYR A 88 13.78 9.92 -0.97
C TYR A 88 12.97 10.47 -2.15
N PHE A 89 13.21 11.72 -2.56
CA PHE A 89 12.48 12.36 -3.68
C PHE A 89 12.61 11.53 -4.97
N PHE A 90 13.85 11.20 -5.32
CA PHE A 90 14.16 10.44 -6.52
C PHE A 90 13.52 9.05 -6.48
N THR A 91 13.63 8.39 -5.32
CA THR A 91 13.08 7.05 -5.09
C THR A 91 11.57 7.04 -5.30
N PHE A 92 10.82 7.93 -4.66
CA PHE A 92 9.37 7.95 -4.82
C PHE A 92 8.95 8.24 -6.26
N PHE A 93 9.59 9.22 -6.90
CA PHE A 93 9.27 9.58 -8.28
C PHE A 93 9.53 8.43 -9.25
N MET A 94 10.67 7.75 -9.11
CA MET A 94 11.01 6.60 -9.93
C MET A 94 10.03 5.45 -9.69
N PHE A 95 9.72 5.11 -8.44
CA PHE A 95 8.76 4.04 -8.14
C PHE A 95 7.36 4.32 -8.70
N ASN A 96 6.86 5.56 -8.57
CA ASN A 96 5.60 5.95 -9.18
C ASN A 96 5.61 5.76 -10.70
N LEU A 97 6.62 6.28 -11.39
CA LEU A 97 6.75 6.16 -12.84
C LEU A 97 6.89 4.70 -13.31
N LEU A 98 7.73 3.91 -12.62
CA LEU A 98 7.93 2.49 -12.89
C LEU A 98 6.60 1.72 -12.80
N ILE A 99 5.84 1.97 -11.73
CA ILE A 99 4.57 1.30 -11.50
C ILE A 99 3.52 1.74 -12.50
N PHE A 100 3.45 3.03 -12.84
CA PHE A 100 2.56 3.53 -13.89
C PHE A 100 2.85 2.87 -15.24
N ILE A 101 4.12 2.77 -15.64
CA ILE A 101 4.52 2.12 -16.90
C ILE A 101 4.16 0.63 -16.87
N ILE A 102 4.56 -0.09 -15.82
CA ILE A 102 4.30 -1.54 -15.69
C ILE A 102 2.80 -1.80 -15.69
N ALA A 103 2.01 -1.05 -14.92
CA ALA A 103 0.56 -1.24 -14.84
C ALA A 103 -0.13 -0.95 -16.18
N THR A 104 0.37 0.00 -16.96
CA THR A 104 -0.21 0.34 -18.25
C THR A 104 0.05 -0.79 -19.25
N LEU A 105 1.28 -1.31 -19.29
CA LEU A 105 1.64 -2.44 -20.13
C LEU A 105 0.90 -3.73 -19.75
N LEU A 106 0.64 -3.94 -18.47
CA LEU A 106 -0.13 -5.10 -18.00
C LEU A 106 -1.62 -4.97 -18.37
N THR A 107 -2.17 -3.76 -18.27
CA THR A 107 -3.59 -3.52 -18.59
C THR A 107 -3.87 -3.74 -20.07
N SER A 108 -2.93 -3.39 -20.97
CA SER A 108 -3.13 -3.50 -22.41
C SER A 108 -3.19 -4.94 -22.95
N ASN A 109 -2.52 -5.90 -22.30
CA ASN A 109 -2.32 -7.24 -22.86
C ASN A 109 -3.31 -8.33 -22.39
N SER A 110 -4.02 -8.15 -21.27
CA SER A 110 -5.07 -9.12 -20.82
C SER A 110 -5.88 -8.67 -19.60
N GLY A 111 -5.88 -7.37 -19.27
CA GLY A 111 -6.45 -6.86 -18.03
C GLY A 111 -5.54 -7.13 -16.81
N PHE A 112 -5.71 -6.34 -15.75
CA PHE A 112 -4.88 -6.43 -14.55
C PHE A 112 -5.07 -7.79 -13.86
N SER A 113 -4.11 -8.70 -14.06
CA SER A 113 -4.16 -10.05 -13.50
C SER A 113 -4.02 -10.02 -11.98
N ILE A 114 -4.80 -10.87 -11.30
CA ILE A 114 -4.69 -11.08 -9.85
C ILE A 114 -3.23 -11.41 -9.45
N GLY A 115 -2.49 -12.12 -10.32
CA GLY A 115 -1.09 -12.48 -10.11
C GLY A 115 -0.14 -11.28 -10.08
N ALA A 116 -0.44 -10.21 -10.82
CA ALA A 116 0.33 -8.97 -10.78
C ALA A 116 0.15 -8.25 -9.44
N ALA A 117 -1.08 -8.25 -8.89
CA ALA A 117 -1.35 -7.71 -7.56
C ALA A 117 -0.58 -8.49 -6.48
N PHE A 118 -0.57 -9.82 -6.56
CA PHE A 118 0.21 -10.68 -5.67
C PHE A 118 1.72 -10.43 -5.78
N GLY A 119 2.25 -10.28 -7.00
CA GLY A 119 3.67 -9.97 -7.22
C GLY A 119 4.08 -8.62 -6.63
N LEU A 120 3.27 -7.59 -6.81
CA LEU A 120 3.53 -6.27 -6.26
C LEU A 120 3.50 -6.28 -4.72
N PHE A 121 2.55 -7.00 -4.12
CA PHE A 121 2.49 -7.19 -2.67
C PHE A 121 3.72 -7.94 -2.12
N ALA A 122 4.20 -8.97 -2.83
CA ALA A 122 5.40 -9.72 -2.45
C ALA A 122 6.66 -8.86 -2.50
N ILE A 123 6.81 -8.01 -3.51
CA ILE A 123 7.92 -7.05 -3.60
C ILE A 123 7.90 -6.09 -2.41
N PHE A 124 6.72 -5.57 -2.02
CA PHE A 124 6.61 -4.71 -0.84
C PHE A 124 6.95 -5.40 0.47
N ALA A 125 6.54 -6.67 0.62
CA ALA A 125 6.89 -7.47 1.78
C ALA A 125 8.41 -7.66 1.90
N MET A 126 9.10 -7.94 0.78
CA MET A 126 10.56 -8.08 0.75
C MET A 126 11.30 -6.76 0.95
N LEU A 127 10.85 -5.67 0.31
CA LEU A 127 11.45 -4.35 0.47
C LEU A 127 11.41 -3.91 1.94
N ARG A 128 10.29 -4.12 2.64
CA ARG A 128 10.18 -3.83 4.08
C ARG A 128 11.18 -4.59 4.95
N TYR A 129 11.54 -5.82 4.56
CA TYR A 129 12.40 -6.69 5.36
C TYR A 129 13.90 -6.40 5.15
N ARG A 130 14.26 -5.73 4.05
CA ARG A 130 15.66 -5.49 3.64
C ARG A 130 16.12 -4.04 3.85
N THR A 131 15.22 -3.09 4.06
CA THR A 131 15.57 -1.69 4.26
C THR A 131 15.74 -1.38 5.75
N GLU A 132 17.00 -1.23 6.19
CA GLU A 132 17.35 -0.71 7.52
C GLU A 132 16.70 0.66 7.78
N ASP A 133 16.16 0.86 8.98
CA ASP A 133 15.71 2.12 9.60
C ASP A 133 14.91 3.13 8.73
N ILE A 134 14.24 2.69 7.66
CA ILE A 134 13.24 3.53 7.01
C ILE A 134 12.09 3.76 8.00
N SER A 135 11.81 5.04 8.29
CA SER A 135 10.69 5.42 9.14
C SER A 135 9.40 4.83 8.58
N ALA A 136 8.53 4.28 9.44
CA ALA A 136 7.24 3.73 9.01
C ALA A 136 6.43 4.70 8.13
N ARG A 137 6.62 6.01 8.34
CA ARG A 137 5.99 7.08 7.58
C ARG A 137 6.54 7.24 6.15
N ASP A 138 7.84 7.12 5.94
CA ASP A 138 8.44 7.21 4.60
C ASP A 138 7.98 6.04 3.72
N MET A 139 7.82 4.86 4.33
CA MET A 139 7.24 3.71 3.66
C MET A 139 5.77 3.97 3.25
N THR A 140 4.99 4.67 4.08
CA THR A 140 3.61 5.05 3.72
C THR A 140 3.57 6.01 2.52
N TYR A 141 4.50 6.97 2.44
CA TYR A 141 4.59 7.85 1.28
C TYR A 141 4.96 7.11 0.00
N LEU A 142 5.87 6.14 0.09
CA LEU A 142 6.15 5.25 -1.02
C LEU A 142 4.88 4.51 -1.49
N PHE A 143 4.08 3.97 -0.56
CA PHE A 143 2.82 3.31 -0.91
C PHE A 143 1.81 4.25 -1.56
N ILE A 144 1.66 5.47 -1.07
CA ILE A 144 0.75 6.47 -1.66
C ILE A 144 1.20 6.82 -3.08
N SER A 145 2.51 7.02 -3.26
CA SER A 145 3.14 7.30 -4.55
C SER A 145 2.88 6.19 -5.59
N ILE A 146 3.00 4.93 -5.18
CA ILE A 146 2.69 3.77 -6.02
C ILE A 146 1.19 3.68 -6.30
N THR A 147 0.36 4.00 -5.31
CA THR A 147 -1.09 4.01 -5.45
C THR A 147 -1.55 4.99 -6.53
N PHE A 148 -0.95 6.19 -6.60
CA PHE A 148 -1.23 7.13 -7.69
C PHE A 148 -0.91 6.54 -9.06
N GLY A 149 0.28 5.94 -9.22
CA GLY A 149 0.70 5.34 -10.49
C GLY A 149 -0.25 4.21 -10.92
N LEU A 150 -0.68 3.37 -9.97
CA LEU A 150 -1.66 2.31 -10.23
C LEU A 150 -3.03 2.85 -10.61
N ILE A 151 -3.59 3.78 -9.83
CA ILE A 151 -4.93 4.32 -10.08
C ILE A 151 -4.97 5.03 -11.43
N THR A 152 -3.98 5.87 -11.71
CA THR A 152 -3.93 6.64 -12.96
C THR A 152 -3.75 5.73 -14.18
N SER A 153 -3.09 4.59 -14.01
CA SER A 153 -2.86 3.60 -15.06
C SER A 153 -4.06 2.66 -15.29
N ILE A 154 -4.61 2.08 -14.23
CA ILE A 154 -5.63 1.01 -14.31
C ILE A 154 -7.03 1.57 -14.55
N ASN A 155 -7.33 2.77 -14.03
CA ASN A 155 -8.68 3.30 -14.06
C ASN A 155 -9.11 3.66 -15.49
N MET A 156 -10.11 2.96 -16.03
CA MET A 156 -10.63 3.19 -17.39
C MET A 156 -11.60 4.39 -17.48
N GLY A 157 -11.82 5.10 -16.38
CA GLY A 157 -12.67 6.28 -16.29
C GLY A 157 -12.08 7.52 -16.97
N THR A 158 -12.83 8.61 -16.88
CA THR A 158 -12.43 9.92 -17.42
C THR A 158 -11.27 10.51 -16.64
N TRP A 159 -10.49 11.36 -17.29
CA TRP A 159 -9.42 12.16 -16.69
C TRP A 159 -9.87 12.95 -15.45
N ILE A 160 -11.14 13.38 -15.41
CA ILE A 160 -11.75 14.05 -14.26
C ILE A 160 -11.95 13.11 -13.07
N GLU A 161 -12.42 11.88 -13.30
CA GLU A 161 -12.60 10.88 -12.24
C GLU A 161 -11.26 10.50 -11.59
N ILE A 162 -10.23 10.32 -12.40
CA ILE A 162 -8.86 10.02 -11.93
C ILE A 162 -8.34 11.19 -11.10
N ALA A 163 -8.47 12.43 -11.59
CA ALA A 163 -8.05 13.61 -10.86
C ALA A 163 -8.80 13.77 -9.53
N LEU A 164 -10.10 13.47 -9.50
CA LEU A 164 -10.92 13.52 -8.29
C LEU A 164 -10.46 12.48 -7.26
N ILE A 165 -10.24 11.23 -7.66
CA ILE A 165 -9.74 10.18 -6.76
C ILE A 165 -8.37 10.55 -6.20
N ASN A 166 -7.45 11.00 -7.07
CA ASN A 166 -6.12 11.42 -6.64
C ASN A 166 -6.19 12.61 -5.67
N SER A 167 -7.09 13.56 -5.93
CA SER A 167 -7.33 14.69 -5.04
C SER A 167 -7.88 14.27 -3.67
N ILE A 168 -8.75 13.26 -3.59
CA ILE A 168 -9.27 12.75 -2.31
C ILE A 168 -8.14 12.13 -1.48
N ILE A 169 -7.30 11.30 -2.10
CA ILE A 169 -6.15 10.68 -1.44
C ILE A 169 -5.19 11.76 -0.92
N LEU A 170 -4.92 12.78 -1.76
CA LEU A 170 -4.05 13.89 -1.40
C LEU A 170 -4.62 14.73 -0.25
N LEU A 171 -5.93 15.00 -0.27
CA LEU A 171 -6.62 15.71 0.81
C LEU A 171 -6.56 14.92 2.12
N LEU A 172 -6.81 13.61 2.07
CA LEU A 172 -6.76 12.75 3.26
C LEU A 172 -5.35 12.68 3.84
N ALA A 173 -4.33 12.49 2.99
CA ALA A 173 -2.94 12.51 3.40
C ALA A 173 -2.56 13.87 4.02
N PHE A 174 -3.03 14.97 3.44
CA PHE A 174 -2.78 16.32 3.95
C PHE A 174 -3.48 16.56 5.29
N LEU A 175 -4.71 16.06 5.49
CA LEU A 175 -5.46 16.26 6.73
C LEU A 175 -4.87 15.46 7.89
N ILE A 176 -4.44 14.23 7.64
CA ILE A 176 -3.83 13.35 8.65
C ILE A 176 -2.44 13.86 9.02
N GLU A 177 -1.61 14.19 8.03
CA GLU A 177 -0.22 14.58 8.28
C GLU A 177 -0.04 16.08 8.57
N GLY A 178 -0.99 16.94 8.20
CA GLY A 178 -0.92 18.38 8.37
C GLY A 178 -0.86 18.87 9.82
N ASN A 179 -0.71 17.97 10.81
CA ASN A 179 -0.61 18.27 12.23
C ASN A 179 -1.76 19.13 12.77
N LEU A 180 -2.88 19.25 12.04
CA LEU A 180 -4.03 20.07 12.42
C LEU A 180 -4.69 19.54 13.71
N LEU A 181 -4.47 18.27 14.03
CA LEU A 181 -5.02 17.58 15.20
C LEU A 181 -4.00 17.33 16.32
N PHE A 182 -2.69 17.24 16.04
CA PHE A 182 -1.68 16.88 17.03
C PHE A 182 -0.48 17.84 16.97
N LYS A 183 -0.16 18.50 18.09
CA LYS A 183 1.04 19.34 18.21
C LYS A 183 2.29 18.45 18.13
N PRO A 184 3.33 18.80 17.36
CA PRO A 184 4.54 17.98 17.27
C PRO A 184 5.20 17.92 18.66
N GLU A 185 5.26 16.72 19.23
CA GLU A 185 6.03 16.47 20.46
C GLU A 185 7.41 15.97 20.06
N PHE A 186 8.44 16.74 20.41
CA PHE A 186 9.82 16.32 20.15
C PHE A 186 10.26 15.37 21.25
N VAL A 187 10.97 14.33 20.84
CA VAL A 187 11.43 13.25 21.71
C VAL A 187 12.95 13.23 21.70
N LYS A 188 13.55 13.28 22.89
CA LYS A 188 15.00 13.11 23.05
C LYS A 188 15.29 12.04 24.09
N VAL A 189 16.31 11.24 23.84
CA VAL A 189 16.81 10.25 24.80
C VAL A 189 18.02 10.87 25.49
N VAL A 190 18.00 10.90 26.82
CA VAL A 190 19.05 11.50 27.65
C VAL A 190 19.48 10.48 28.69
N GLU A 191 20.78 10.35 28.89
CA GLU A 191 21.35 9.58 29.99
C GLU A 191 21.46 10.50 31.21
N TYR A 192 20.88 10.05 32.32
CA TYR A 192 20.68 10.84 33.53
C TYR A 192 21.38 10.17 34.72
N GLU A 193 22.08 10.98 35.50
CA GLU A 193 22.97 10.52 36.57
C GLU A 193 22.31 10.45 37.96
N LYS A 194 21.18 11.14 38.19
CA LYS A 194 20.56 11.18 39.52
C LYS A 194 19.45 10.16 39.64
N ILE A 195 19.80 8.92 39.99
CA ILE A 195 18.84 7.81 40.11
C ILE A 195 17.77 8.06 41.20
N GLU A 196 18.08 8.89 42.20
CA GLU A 196 17.18 9.20 43.33
C GLU A 196 15.89 9.92 42.91
N LEU A 197 15.98 10.75 41.87
CA LEU A 197 14.87 11.59 41.35
C LEU A 197 13.93 10.82 40.42
N ILE A 198 14.24 9.55 40.11
CA ILE A 198 13.48 8.70 39.19
C ILE A 198 12.30 8.01 39.90
N LYS A 199 12.22 8.15 41.22
CA LYS A 199 11.15 7.56 42.04
C LYS A 199 9.78 8.13 41.62
N PRO A 200 8.69 7.32 41.71
CA PRO A 200 7.35 7.72 41.27
C PRO A 200 6.81 9.03 41.88
N GLY A 201 7.35 9.47 43.03
CA GLY A 201 6.96 10.70 43.72
C GLY A 201 7.75 11.96 43.36
N SER A 202 8.90 11.86 42.67
CA SER A 202 9.81 12.99 42.42
C SER A 202 9.73 13.56 41.00
N ASN A 203 8.66 13.25 40.26
CA ASN A 203 8.50 13.65 38.86
C ASN A 203 8.61 15.17 38.62
N ILE A 204 8.13 15.99 39.56
CA ILE A 204 8.18 17.46 39.46
C ILE A 204 9.63 17.97 39.56
N GLU A 205 10.38 17.43 40.51
CA GLU A 205 11.80 17.79 40.73
C GLU A 205 12.66 17.32 39.55
N LEU A 206 12.41 16.11 39.06
CA LEU A 206 13.07 15.55 37.88
C LEU A 206 12.84 16.43 36.64
N ILE A 207 11.60 16.85 36.39
CA ILE A 207 11.27 17.73 35.26
C ILE A 207 11.99 19.08 35.42
N ASN A 208 11.99 19.67 36.60
CA ASN A 208 12.66 20.96 36.83
C ASN A 208 14.18 20.89 36.64
N ASP A 209 14.85 19.86 37.17
CA ASP A 209 16.30 19.65 36.98
C ASP A 209 16.62 19.45 35.49
N LEU A 210 15.81 18.66 34.78
CA LEU A 210 15.97 18.46 33.33
C LEU A 210 15.72 19.75 32.53
N LYS A 211 14.72 20.56 32.87
CA LYS A 211 14.47 21.86 32.23
C LYS A 211 15.65 22.82 32.41
N GLN A 212 16.18 22.91 33.63
CA GLN A 212 17.33 23.78 33.93
C GLN A 212 18.59 23.37 33.17
N ARG A 213 18.86 22.05 33.09
CA ARG A 213 20.06 21.53 32.42
C ARG A 213 19.97 21.55 30.89
N THR A 214 18.79 21.25 30.34
CA THR A 214 18.62 21.15 28.88
C THR A 214 18.18 22.45 28.23
N GLY A 215 17.63 23.39 28.99
CA GLY A 215 16.99 24.59 28.45
C GLY A 215 15.71 24.32 27.64
N LEU A 216 15.22 23.07 27.62
CA LEU A 216 14.04 22.66 26.86
C LEU A 216 12.79 22.70 27.76
N ASP A 217 11.66 23.10 27.20
CA ASP A 217 10.37 23.03 27.92
C ASP A 217 9.82 21.59 27.93
N ILE A 218 10.34 20.79 28.85
CA ILE A 218 9.98 19.37 29.04
C ILE A 218 8.65 19.26 29.79
N HIS A 219 7.67 18.58 29.22
CA HIS A 219 6.37 18.35 29.87
C HIS A 219 6.13 16.90 30.29
N LYS A 220 6.89 15.94 29.73
CA LYS A 220 6.72 14.53 30.04
C LYS A 220 8.05 13.79 30.01
N VAL A 221 8.25 12.88 30.95
CA VAL A 221 9.46 12.06 31.07
C VAL A 221 9.05 10.60 31.24
N TYR A 222 9.73 9.71 30.52
CA TYR A 222 9.57 8.27 30.66
C TYR A 222 10.92 7.62 30.91
N VAL A 223 10.98 6.74 31.89
CA VAL A 223 12.19 5.98 32.21
C VAL A 223 12.26 4.77 31.28
N LYS A 224 13.29 4.69 30.44
CA LYS A 224 13.48 3.58 29.49
C LYS A 224 14.27 2.44 30.12
N ARG A 225 15.35 2.77 30.83
CA ARG A 225 16.23 1.81 31.51
C ARG A 225 16.80 2.45 32.76
N ILE A 226 16.95 1.68 33.82
CA ILE A 226 17.66 2.06 35.04
C ILE A 226 18.85 1.12 35.19
N ASP A 227 20.02 1.68 35.44
CA ASP A 227 21.26 0.96 35.68
C ASP A 227 21.75 1.25 37.10
N PHE A 228 21.41 0.34 38.02
CA PHE A 228 21.78 0.46 39.44
C PHE A 228 23.27 0.24 39.70
N LEU A 229 24.04 -0.31 38.75
CA LEU A 229 25.48 -0.51 38.95
C LEU A 229 26.26 0.77 38.70
N ARG A 230 25.76 1.63 37.80
CA ARG A 230 26.39 2.89 37.40
C ARG A 230 25.66 4.11 37.93
N ASP A 231 24.61 3.92 38.73
CA ASP A 231 23.69 4.96 39.17
C ASP A 231 23.16 5.85 38.02
N THR A 232 23.00 5.27 36.83
CA THR A 232 22.53 5.99 35.64
C THR A 232 21.17 5.48 35.20
N ALA A 233 20.41 6.32 34.51
CA ALA A 233 19.18 5.93 33.86
C ALA A 233 19.04 6.58 32.50
N VAL A 234 18.43 5.85 31.58
CA VAL A 234 18.09 6.34 30.26
C VAL A 234 16.66 6.86 30.30
N LEU A 235 16.50 8.16 30.11
CA LEU A 235 15.22 8.86 30.10
C LEU A 235 14.82 9.23 28.67
N LYS A 236 13.54 9.11 28.37
CA LYS A 236 12.90 9.60 27.15
C LYS A 236 12.08 10.83 27.53
N ILE A 237 12.57 12.01 27.13
CA ILE A 237 11.95 13.30 27.43
C ILE A 237 11.11 13.76 26.23
N TYR A 238 9.94 14.32 26.52
CA TYR A 238 9.05 14.96 25.57
C TYR A 238 9.04 16.45 25.90
N TYR A 239 9.33 17.27 24.89
CA TYR A 239 9.39 18.72 25.05
C TYR A 239 8.68 19.43 23.91
N ARG A 240 8.24 20.66 24.20
CA ARG A 240 7.68 21.57 23.22
C ARG A 240 8.73 22.64 22.91
N GLY A 241 9.27 22.62 21.70
CA GLY A 241 10.29 23.58 21.29
C GLY A 241 11.10 23.08 20.11
N ILE A 242 11.83 23.99 19.48
CA ILE A 242 12.72 23.68 18.36
C ILE A 242 13.98 23.04 18.96
N ASP A 243 14.28 21.77 18.64
CA ASP A 243 15.62 21.22 18.90
C ASP A 243 16.59 22.14 18.17
N GLY A 244 17.59 22.68 18.86
CA GLY A 244 18.53 23.69 18.33
C GLY A 244 19.47 23.16 17.24
N LYS A 245 19.01 22.25 16.38
CA LYS A 245 19.71 21.67 15.23
C LYS A 245 19.59 22.48 13.94
N ASP A 246 18.92 23.63 13.97
CA ASP A 246 18.98 24.62 12.88
C ASP A 246 19.96 25.75 13.25
N LYS A 247 21.25 25.50 12.97
CA LYS A 247 22.22 26.53 12.57
C LYS A 247 23.14 25.97 11.50
#